data_AF-A0A940WCJ8-F1
#
_entry.id   AF-A0A940WCJ8-F1
#
_cell.length_a   1.000
_cell.length_b   1.000
_cell.length_c   1.000
_cell.angle_alpha   90.00
_cell.angle_beta   90.00
_cell.angle_gamma   90.00
#
_symmetry.space_group_name_H-M   'P 1'
#
loop_
_entity.id
_entity.type
_entity.pdbx_description
1 polymer ?
#
loop_
_entity_poly.entity_id
_entity_poly.type
_entity_poly.pdbx_seq_one_letter_code
_entity_poly.pdbx_strand_id
1 'polypeptide(L)'
;MNPKAHLILASESPRRRELLSALGVPFRVAPSGVDETPLPGETPARFVRRAALDKGMEIAGRHPSSYVLSADTIVVADGKILGKPRDRKDARRMLSILA
;
A
#
# COMPACT_ATOMS: atom_id res chain seq x y z
N MET A 1 1.55 9.08 -31.22
CA MET A 1 1.02 9.02 -29.84
C MET A 1 0.74 7.57 -29.52
N ASN A 2 1.42 6.99 -28.52
CA ASN A 2 1.49 5.55 -28.34
C ASN A 2 0.15 5.01 -27.79
N PRO A 3 -0.53 4.07 -28.47
CA PRO A 3 -1.83 3.57 -28.04
C PRO A 3 -1.63 2.61 -26.86
N LYS A 4 -2.16 3.00 -25.68
CA LYS A 4 -2.38 2.19 -24.47
C LYS A 4 -1.13 1.80 -23.67
N ALA A 5 -0.45 2.77 -23.05
CA ALA A 5 0.21 2.47 -21.78
C ALA A 5 -0.89 2.17 -20.74
N HIS A 6 -1.04 0.90 -20.39
CA HIS A 6 -2.08 0.45 -19.46
C HIS A 6 -1.68 0.82 -18.02
N LEU A 7 -2.58 1.49 -17.29
CA LEU A 7 -2.41 1.73 -15.86
C LEU A 7 -2.63 0.42 -15.08
N ILE A 8 -1.72 0.12 -14.16
CA ILE A 8 -1.80 -1.02 -13.24
C ILE A 8 -1.84 -0.50 -11.81
N LEU A 9 -2.85 -0.91 -11.05
CA LEU A 9 -2.92 -0.72 -9.60
C LEU A 9 -2.22 -1.90 -8.91
N ALA A 10 -1.08 -1.61 -8.30
CA ALA A 10 -0.28 -2.56 -7.52
C ALA A 10 -0.82 -2.74 -6.09
N SER A 11 -2.09 -3.14 -5.96
CA SER A 11 -2.73 -3.29 -4.64
C SER A 11 -3.87 -4.31 -4.60
N GLU A 12 -3.93 -5.08 -3.51
CA GLU A 12 -5.08 -5.95 -3.18
C GLU A 12 -6.24 -5.20 -2.51
N SER A 13 -6.03 -3.95 -2.08
CA SER A 13 -7.03 -3.21 -1.30
C SER A 13 -8.30 -2.94 -2.11
N PRO A 14 -9.47 -3.44 -1.68
CA PRO A 14 -10.75 -3.11 -2.31
C PRO A 14 -11.02 -1.59 -2.32
N ARG A 15 -10.69 -0.92 -1.20
CA ARG A 15 -10.85 0.53 -1.07
C ARG A 15 -10.03 1.32 -2.09
N ARG A 16 -8.77 0.93 -2.35
CA ARG A 16 -7.94 1.62 -3.36
C ARG A 16 -8.48 1.42 -4.78
N ARG A 17 -9.03 0.24 -5.07
CA ARG A 17 -9.70 -0.04 -6.34
C ARG A 17 -10.96 0.82 -6.51
N GLU A 18 -11.77 0.94 -5.48
CA GLU A 18 -12.96 1.81 -5.47
C GLU A 18 -12.58 3.27 -5.71
N LEU A 19 -11.58 3.78 -4.98
CA LEU A 19 -11.08 5.15 -5.13
C LEU A 19 -10.59 5.43 -6.56
N LEU A 20 -9.79 4.54 -7.15
CA LEU A 20 -9.29 4.73 -8.51
C LEU A 20 -10.40 4.59 -9.55
N SER A 21 -11.36 3.67 -9.33
CA SER A 21 -12.53 3.51 -10.20
C SER A 21 -13.41 4.77 -10.22
N ALA A 22 -13.57 5.43 -9.07
CA ALA A 22 -14.33 6.68 -8.96
C ALA A 22 -13.74 7.83 -9.78
N LEU A 23 -12.44 7.76 -10.14
CA LEU A 23 -11.79 8.73 -11.03
C LEU A 23 -12.08 8.47 -12.53
N GLY A 24 -12.75 7.38 -12.88
CA GLY A 24 -13.09 7.03 -14.26
C GLY A 24 -11.91 6.61 -15.13
N VAL A 25 -10.74 6.37 -14.53
CA VAL A 25 -9.53 5.95 -15.24
C VAL A 25 -9.59 4.43 -15.49
N PRO A 26 -9.39 3.92 -16.72
CA PRO A 26 -9.25 2.49 -16.95
C PRO A 26 -7.94 1.93 -16.39
N PHE A 27 -8.00 0.87 -15.58
CA PHE A 27 -6.81 0.22 -15.03
C PHE A 27 -7.00 -1.30 -14.87
N ARG A 28 -5.90 -2.01 -14.67
CA ARG A 28 -5.88 -3.42 -14.23
C ARG A 28 -5.33 -3.50 -12.82
N VAL A 29 -5.69 -4.55 -12.09
CA VAL A 29 -5.14 -4.82 -10.74
C VAL A 29 -4.10 -5.92 -10.85
N ALA A 30 -2.91 -5.69 -10.29
CA ALA A 30 -1.86 -6.71 -10.20
C ALA A 30 -1.17 -6.58 -8.83
N PRO A 31 -1.51 -7.40 -7.83
CA PRO A 31 -0.95 -7.25 -6.49
C PRO A 31 0.52 -7.66 -6.42
N SER A 32 1.27 -6.94 -5.58
CA SER A 32 2.66 -7.20 -5.25
C SER A 32 2.77 -8.30 -4.19
N GLY A 33 3.79 -9.14 -4.30
CA GLY A 33 4.15 -10.17 -3.31
C GLY A 33 5.32 -9.77 -2.41
N VAL A 34 5.80 -8.51 -2.46
CA VAL A 34 6.88 -8.01 -1.62
C VAL A 34 6.60 -8.18 -0.13
N ASP A 35 7.64 -8.55 0.63
CA ASP A 35 7.64 -8.52 2.10
C ASP A 35 7.59 -7.08 2.63
N GLU A 36 6.55 -6.79 3.39
CA GLU A 36 6.29 -5.47 3.97
C GLU A 36 6.77 -5.37 5.43
N THR A 37 7.72 -6.19 5.85
CA THR A 37 8.28 -6.12 7.19
C THR A 37 9.13 -4.83 7.34
N PRO A 38 8.93 -4.01 8.39
CA PRO A 38 9.78 -2.86 8.68
C PRO A 38 11.24 -3.28 8.93
N LEU A 39 12.19 -2.51 8.40
CA LEU A 39 13.62 -2.78 8.62
C LEU A 39 14.05 -2.33 10.03
N PRO A 40 15.14 -2.91 10.59
CA PRO A 40 15.70 -2.44 11.86
C PRO A 40 16.05 -0.95 11.81
N GLY A 41 15.56 -0.19 12.79
CA GLY A 41 15.79 1.26 12.89
C GLY A 41 15.04 2.10 11.85
N GLU A 42 14.13 1.51 11.08
CA GLU A 42 13.36 2.25 10.08
C GLU A 42 12.27 3.10 10.74
N THR A 43 12.24 4.39 10.39
CA THR A 43 11.18 5.28 10.87
C THR A 43 9.85 4.99 10.16
N PRO A 44 8.69 5.26 10.77
CA PRO A 44 7.39 5.01 10.15
C PRO A 44 7.24 5.67 8.76
N ALA A 45 7.71 6.90 8.60
CA ALA A 45 7.66 7.62 7.34
C ALA A 45 8.57 6.99 6.26
N ARG A 46 9.75 6.47 6.65
CA ARG A 46 10.62 5.75 5.72
C ARG A 46 10.01 4.42 5.31
N PHE A 47 9.47 3.69 6.28
CA PHE A 47 8.80 2.41 6.07
C PHE A 47 7.66 2.52 5.08
N VAL A 48 6.67 3.39 5.30
CA VAL A 48 5.49 3.48 4.42
C VAL A 48 5.87 3.90 3.00
N ARG A 49 6.86 4.79 2.86
CA ARG A 49 7.36 5.20 1.54
C ARG A 49 8.07 4.06 0.82
N ARG A 50 8.93 3.32 1.53
CA ARG A 50 9.64 2.16 0.99
C ARG A 50 8.64 1.07 0.61
N ALA A 51 7.70 0.71 1.49
CA ALA A 51 6.68 -0.30 1.22
C ALA A 51 5.84 0.05 -0.02
N ALA A 52 5.42 1.32 -0.17
CA ALA A 52 4.72 1.75 -1.38
C ALA A 52 5.60 1.64 -2.64
N LEU A 53 6.87 2.05 -2.55
CA LEU A 53 7.81 1.98 -3.66
C LEU A 53 8.12 0.54 -4.08
N ASP A 54 8.45 -0.33 -3.13
CA ASP A 54 8.84 -1.72 -3.40
C ASP A 54 7.71 -2.47 -4.12
N LYS A 55 6.46 -2.29 -3.69
CA LYS A 55 5.26 -2.81 -4.38
C LYS A 55 5.18 -2.35 -5.84
N GLY A 56 5.42 -1.07 -6.07
CA GLY A 56 5.37 -0.47 -7.39
C GLY A 56 6.49 -1.01 -8.29
N MET A 57 7.71 -1.09 -7.75
CA MET A 57 8.90 -1.54 -8.48
C MET A 57 8.83 -3.02 -8.86
N GLU A 58 8.30 -3.89 -7.99
CA GLU A 58 8.09 -5.30 -8.32
C GLU A 58 7.16 -5.45 -9.53
N ILE A 59 6.03 -4.75 -9.52
CA ILE A 59 5.05 -4.80 -10.61
C ILE A 59 5.56 -4.11 -11.87
N ALA A 60 6.31 -3.01 -11.74
CA ALA A 60 6.93 -2.33 -12.87
C ALA A 60 7.96 -3.23 -13.58
N GLY A 61 8.75 -4.00 -12.82
CA GLY A 61 9.68 -4.98 -13.38
C GLY A 61 9.00 -6.08 -14.20
N ARG A 62 7.78 -6.48 -13.82
CA ARG A 62 6.95 -7.45 -14.57
C ARG A 62 6.24 -6.84 -15.77
N HIS A 63 6.07 -5.52 -15.80
CA HIS A 63 5.29 -4.80 -16.81
C HIS A 63 6.00 -3.52 -17.30
N PRO A 64 7.16 -3.64 -17.99
CA PRO A 64 8.02 -2.50 -18.32
C PRO A 64 7.37 -1.44 -19.23
N SER A 65 6.30 -1.80 -19.94
CA SER A 65 5.56 -0.88 -20.84
C SER A 65 4.28 -0.31 -20.21
N SER A 66 4.07 -0.47 -18.90
CA SER A 66 2.87 -0.04 -18.18
C SER A 66 3.18 1.06 -17.17
N TYR A 67 2.19 1.90 -16.88
CA TYR A 67 2.25 2.79 -15.73
C TYR A 67 1.78 2.02 -14.49
N VAL A 68 2.53 2.13 -13.39
CA VAL A 68 2.20 1.43 -12.13
C VAL A 68 1.88 2.45 -11.05
N LEU A 69 0.72 2.30 -10.42
CA LEU A 69 0.32 3.03 -9.24
C LEU A 69 0.35 2.08 -8.03
N SER A 70 1.19 2.41 -7.05
CA SER A 70 1.25 1.73 -5.76
C SER A 70 1.02 2.75 -4.64
N ALA A 71 0.53 2.27 -3.50
CA ALA A 71 0.34 3.08 -2.31
C ALA A 71 0.40 2.20 -1.07
N ASP A 72 0.84 2.79 0.03
CA ASP A 72 0.80 2.15 1.33
C ASP A 72 0.25 3.08 2.42
N THR A 73 -0.20 2.52 3.54
CA THR A 73 -0.88 3.27 4.59
C THR A 73 -0.60 2.63 5.93
N ILE A 74 -0.09 3.43 6.86
CA ILE A 74 0.18 3.02 8.23
C ILE A 74 -0.56 3.93 9.21
N VAL A 75 -0.85 3.39 10.40
CA VAL A 75 -1.34 4.16 11.55
C VAL A 75 -0.19 4.29 12.53
N VAL A 76 0.06 5.51 13.02
CA VAL A 76 1.13 5.78 13.98
C VAL A 76 0.54 6.46 15.21
N ALA A 77 0.83 5.93 16.39
CA ALA A 77 0.50 6.53 17.67
C ALA A 77 1.73 6.47 18.59
N ASP A 78 2.08 7.58 19.23
CA ASP A 78 3.29 7.72 20.07
C ASP A 78 4.57 7.20 19.40
N GLY A 79 4.72 7.48 18.10
CA GLY A 79 5.87 7.05 17.29
C GLY A 79 5.89 5.55 16.95
N LYS A 80 4.88 4.77 17.35
CA LYS A 80 4.77 3.33 17.07
C LYS A 80 3.74 3.06 15.97
N ILE A 81 4.10 2.17 15.05
CA ILE A 81 3.17 1.68 14.02
C ILE A 81 2.15 0.76 14.69
N LEU A 82 0.87 1.05 14.49
CA LEU A 82 -0.22 0.17 14.87
C LEU A 82 -0.57 -0.72 13.66
N GLY A 83 -0.27 -2.01 13.80
CA GLY A 83 -0.65 -3.04 12.82
C GLY A 83 -2.11 -3.47 12.95
N LYS A 84 -2.44 -4.64 12.40
CA LYS A 84 -3.75 -5.27 12.62
C LYS A 84 -3.84 -5.80 14.06
N PRO A 85 -4.97 -5.60 14.76
CA PRO A 85 -5.13 -6.18 16.09
C PRO A 85 -5.12 -7.70 16.01
N ARG A 86 -4.45 -8.34 16.96
CA ARG A 86 -4.37 -9.81 17.03
C ARG A 86 -5.70 -10.44 17.45
N ASP A 87 -6.44 -9.75 18.30
CA ASP A 87 -7.73 -10.17 18.84
C ASP A 87 -8.57 -8.96 19.30
N ARG A 88 -9.76 -9.23 19.83
CA ARG A 88 -10.70 -8.20 20.29
C ARG A 88 -10.19 -7.41 21.51
N LYS A 89 -9.34 -8.00 22.36
CA LYS A 89 -8.74 -7.31 23.51
C LYS A 89 -7.66 -6.35 23.02
N ASP A 90 -6.84 -6.79 22.07
CA ASP A 90 -5.83 -5.98 21.42
C ASP A 90 -6.44 -4.82 20.63
N ALA A 91 -7.56 -5.07 19.92
CA ALA A 91 -8.32 -4.01 19.25
C ALA A 91 -8.80 -2.93 20.23
N ARG A 92 -9.36 -3.30 21.38
CA ARG A 92 -9.77 -2.33 22.42
C ARG A 92 -8.58 -1.54 22.94
N ARG A 93 -7.46 -2.22 23.23
CA ARG A 93 -6.20 -1.57 23.66
C ARG A 93 -5.72 -0.55 22.61
N MET A 94 -5.73 -0.91 21.33
CA MET A 94 -5.36 -0.01 20.23
C MET A 94 -6.31 1.19 20.15
N LEU A 95 -7.62 0.98 20.26
CA LEU A 95 -8.59 2.07 20.24
C LEU A 95 -8.41 3.03 21.43
N SER A 96 -8.07 2.53 22.61
CA SER A 96 -7.77 3.36 23.79
C SER A 96 -6.49 4.20 23.63
N ILE A 97 -5.58 3.83 22.74
CA ILE A 97 -4.39 4.64 22.40
C ILE A 97 -4.75 5.79 21.43
N LEU A 98 -5.84 5.63 20.67
CA LEU A 98 -6.29 6.61 19.66
C LEU A 98 -7.35 7.60 20.20
N ALA A 99 -7.80 7.42 21.44
CA ALA A 99 -8.81 8.25 22.10
C ALA A 99 -8.16 9.44 22.80
#